data_AF-B9RJI0-F1
#
_entry.id   AF-B9RJI0-F1
#
_cell.length_a   1.000
_cell.length_b   1.000
_cell.length_c   1.000
_cell.angle_alpha   90.00
_cell.angle_beta   90.00
_cell.angle_gamma   90.00
#
_symmetry.space_group_name_H-M   'P 1'
#
loop_
_entity.id
_entity.type
_entity.pdbx_description
1 polymer ?
#
loop_
_entity_poly.entity_id
_entity_poly.type
_entity_poly.pdbx_seq_one_letter_code
_entity_poly.pdbx_strand_id
1 'polypeptide(L)'
;MAFKPPVDLNKLNVDASYNQESGITRDANGSSVVAAAHASYRSSSLFLNELYAIRDELILARDSDVPGLLLECDNIEAIELLLI
;
A
#
# COMPACT_ATOMS: atom_id res chain seq x y z
N MET A 1 -18.96 -2.25 -21.27
CA MET A 1 -17.56 -2.70 -21.34
C MET A 1 -16.84 -2.12 -20.15
N ALA A 2 -16.29 -2.96 -19.25
CA ALA A 2 -15.50 -2.48 -18.14
C ALA A 2 -14.16 -1.94 -18.68
N PHE A 3 -13.77 -0.74 -18.26
CA PHE A 3 -12.52 -0.11 -18.65
C PHE A 3 -11.38 -0.90 -17.99
N LYS A 4 -10.67 -1.75 -18.75
CA LYS A 4 -9.42 -2.33 -18.26
C LYS A 4 -8.34 -1.26 -18.48
N PRO A 5 -7.69 -0.75 -17.42
CA PRO A 5 -6.64 0.24 -17.58
C PRO A 5 -5.54 -0.30 -18.51
N PRO A 6 -4.92 0.58 -19.34
CA PRO A 6 -3.98 0.19 -20.39
C PRO A 6 -2.65 -0.38 -19.87
N VAL A 7 -2.45 -0.38 -18.55
CA VAL A 7 -1.29 -0.95 -17.86
C VAL A 7 -1.83 -1.90 -16.80
N ASP A 8 -1.35 -3.15 -16.80
CA ASP A 8 -1.54 -4.08 -15.69
C ASP A 8 -0.75 -3.53 -14.48
N LEU A 9 -1.37 -2.60 -13.75
CA LEU A 9 -0.78 -1.99 -12.56
C LEU A 9 -0.73 -3.01 -11.42
N ASN A 10 0.37 -3.00 -10.67
CA ASN A 10 0.48 -3.73 -9.43
C ASN A 10 -0.30 -2.98 -8.36
N LYS A 11 -1.14 -3.69 -7.59
CA LYS A 11 -1.95 -3.12 -6.53
C LYS A 11 -1.13 -3.10 -5.24
N LEU A 12 -0.93 -1.91 -4.68
CA LEU A 12 -0.34 -1.74 -3.37
C LEU A 12 -1.47 -1.58 -2.37
N ASN A 13 -1.75 -2.63 -1.61
CA ASN A 13 -2.75 -2.61 -0.55
C ASN A 13 -2.07 -2.39 0.80
N VAL A 14 -2.56 -1.43 1.56
CA VAL A 14 -2.08 -1.15 2.92
C VAL A 14 -3.23 -1.18 3.90
N ASP A 15 -2.93 -1.54 5.13
CA ASP A 15 -3.87 -1.52 6.24
C ASP A 15 -3.11 -1.27 7.56
N ALA A 16 -3.69 -0.45 8.43
CA ALA A 16 -3.30 -0.32 9.83
C ALA A 16 -4.49 -0.68 10.72
N SER A 17 -4.43 -1.84 11.35
CA SER A 17 -5.45 -2.36 12.26
C SER A 17 -4.95 -2.36 13.70
N TYR A 18 -5.85 -2.33 14.70
CA TYR A 18 -5.61 -2.01 16.13
C TYR A 18 -4.30 -2.46 16.80
N ASN A 19 -3.56 -3.43 16.26
CA ASN A 19 -2.30 -3.94 16.81
C ASN A 19 -1.16 -4.07 15.77
N GLN A 20 -1.37 -3.77 14.49
CA GLN A 20 -0.45 -4.09 13.40
C GLN A 20 -0.64 -3.15 12.21
N GLU A 21 0.46 -2.84 11.54
CA GLU A 21 0.48 -2.18 10.22
C GLU A 21 1.08 -3.14 9.19
N SER A 22 0.50 -3.17 7.99
CA SER A 22 0.90 -4.08 6.92
C SER A 22 0.70 -3.48 5.55
N GLY A 23 1.58 -3.86 4.63
CA GLY A 23 1.48 -3.58 3.21
C GLY A 23 1.67 -4.87 2.41
N ILE A 24 0.99 -4.94 1.27
CA ILE A 24 1.16 -6.03 0.31
C ILE A 24 0.98 -5.49 -1.10
N THR A 25 1.97 -5.75 -1.94
CA THR A 25 1.92 -5.45 -3.37
C THR A 25 1.54 -6.71 -4.13
N ARG A 26 0.45 -6.65 -4.89
CA ARG A 26 -0.06 -7.74 -5.72
C ARG A 26 0.08 -7.42 -7.19
N ASP A 27 0.39 -8.43 -7.99
CA ASP A 27 0.35 -8.31 -9.45
C ASP A 27 -1.09 -8.20 -9.98
N ALA A 28 -1.23 -7.98 -11.29
CA ALA A 28 -2.53 -7.89 -11.95
C ALA A 28 -3.35 -9.20 -11.88
N ASN A 29 -2.74 -10.34 -11.54
CA ASN A 29 -3.42 -11.61 -11.31
C ASN A 29 -3.83 -11.79 -9.83
N GLY A 30 -3.49 -10.85 -8.95
CA GLY A 30 -3.74 -10.89 -7.52
C GLY A 30 -2.70 -11.66 -6.71
N SER A 31 -1.59 -12.08 -7.32
CA SER A 31 -0.50 -12.79 -6.63
C SER A 31 0.34 -11.80 -5.83
N SER A 32 0.69 -12.15 -4.59
CA SER A 32 1.61 -11.35 -3.78
C SER A 32 3.01 -11.33 -4.42
N VAL A 33 3.53 -10.14 -4.67
CA VAL A 33 4.88 -9.92 -5.22
C VAL A 33 5.85 -9.59 -4.10
N VAL A 34 5.46 -8.63 -3.25
CA VAL A 34 6.19 -8.22 -2.05
C VAL A 34 5.20 -7.86 -0.94
N ALA A 35 5.66 -7.93 0.32
CA ALA A 35 4.85 -7.57 1.48
C ALA A 35 5.73 -7.14 2.65
N ALA A 36 5.30 -6.09 3.35
CA ALA A 36 5.85 -5.64 4.61
C ALA A 36 4.81 -5.82 5.73
N ALA A 37 5.26 -6.24 6.92
CA ALA A 37 4.41 -6.30 8.09
C ALA A 37 5.20 -5.93 9.35
N HIS A 38 4.63 -5.05 10.17
CA HIS A 38 5.21 -4.67 11.45
C HIS A 38 4.30 -5.13 12.59
N ALA A 39 4.87 -5.83 13.57
CA ALA A 39 4.12 -6.44 14.68
C ALA A 39 3.55 -5.43 15.69
N SER A 40 3.80 -4.13 15.51
CA SER A 40 3.36 -3.08 16.41
C SER A 40 3.31 -1.74 15.69
N TYR A 41 2.38 -0.88 16.10
CA TYR A 41 2.31 0.49 15.62
C TYR A 41 3.53 1.34 15.96
N ARG A 42 3.87 2.24 15.05
CA ARG A 42 4.86 3.30 15.28
C ARG A 42 4.25 4.57 15.89
N SER A 43 2.92 4.71 15.88
CA SER A 43 2.19 5.88 16.37
C SER A 43 0.89 5.49 17.07
N SER A 44 0.38 6.39 17.92
CA SER A 44 -0.97 6.28 18.51
C SER A 44 -2.09 6.73 17.56
N SER A 45 -1.75 7.31 16.40
CA SER A 45 -2.70 7.73 15.37
C SER A 45 -2.78 6.68 14.27
N LEU A 46 -3.99 6.14 14.04
CA LEU A 46 -4.28 5.20 12.95
C LEU A 46 -3.86 5.78 11.60
N PHE A 47 -4.21 7.05 11.35
CA PHE A 47 -3.80 7.80 10.16
C PHE A 47 -2.27 7.80 9.96
N LEU A 48 -1.49 8.07 11.02
CA LEU A 48 -0.03 8.04 10.91
C LEU A 48 0.52 6.64 10.64
N ASN A 49 -0.09 5.60 11.23
CA ASN A 49 0.31 4.22 10.99
C ASN A 49 0.02 3.78 9.55
N GLU A 50 -1.06 4.27 8.94
CA GLU A 50 -1.32 4.01 7.52
C GLU A 50 -0.30 4.70 6.61
N LEU A 51 0.05 5.95 6.88
CA LEU A 51 1.13 6.60 6.14
C LEU A 51 2.46 5.85 6.26
N TYR A 52 2.74 5.29 7.44
CA TYR A 52 3.91 4.44 7.63
C TYR A 52 3.83 3.12 6.85
N ALA A 53 2.67 2.46 6.83
CA ALA A 53 2.44 1.27 6.01
C ALA A 53 2.63 1.56 4.52
N ILE A 54 2.05 2.67 4.03
CA ILE A 54 2.21 3.15 2.65
C ILE A 54 3.67 3.38 2.32
N ARG A 55 4.37 4.14 3.16
CA ARG A 55 5.78 4.46 2.95
C ARG A 55 6.64 3.20 2.83
N ASP A 56 6.48 2.27 3.76
CA ASP A 56 7.33 1.08 3.81
C ASP A 56 7.06 0.15 2.64
N GLU A 57 5.79 -0.04 2.27
CA GLU A 57 5.44 -0.86 1.11
C GLU A 57 5.90 -0.21 -0.20
N LEU A 58 5.84 1.12 -0.33
CA LEU A 58 6.40 1.84 -1.49
C LEU A 58 7.93 1.67 -1.59
N ILE A 59 8.64 1.74 -0.46
CA ILE A 59 10.08 1.50 -0.40
C ILE A 59 10.38 0.05 -0.83
N LEU A 60 9.63 -0.91 -0.32
CA LEU A 60 9.82 -2.32 -0.63
C LEU A 60 9.53 -2.64 -2.11
N ALA A 61 8.44 -2.09 -2.66
CA ALA A 61 8.09 -2.22 -4.07
C ALA A 61 9.17 -1.61 -4.97
N ARG A 62 9.70 -0.43 -4.60
CA ARG A 62 10.82 0.21 -5.30
C ARG A 62 12.08 -0.64 -5.24
N ASP A 63 12.47 -1.10 -4.06
CA ASP A 63 13.70 -1.88 -3.85
C ASP A 63 13.64 -3.26 -4.52
N SER A 64 12.43 -3.70 -4.88
CA SER A 64 12.16 -4.94 -5.63
C SER A 64 11.86 -4.69 -7.11
N ASP A 65 12.13 -3.49 -7.63
CA ASP A 65 11.93 -3.08 -9.02
C ASP A 65 10.50 -3.31 -9.55
N VAL A 66 9.47 -3.19 -8.70
CA VAL A 66 8.06 -3.37 -9.09
C VAL A 66 7.58 -2.14 -9.88
N PRO A 67 7.26 -2.26 -11.18
CA PRO A 67 6.85 -1.12 -11.98
C PRO A 67 5.36 -0.84 -11.83
N GLY A 68 4.96 0.44 -11.87
CA GLY A 68 3.56 0.84 -11.99
C GLY A 68 2.67 0.38 -10.83
N LEU A 69 2.50 1.25 -9.83
CA LEU A 69 1.74 0.97 -8.62
C LEU A 69 0.39 1.68 -8.63
N LEU A 70 -0.65 0.99 -8.21
CA LEU A 70 -1.96 1.52 -7.85
C LEU A 70 -2.12 1.40 -6.33
N LEU A 71 -2.08 2.53 -5.62
CA LEU A 71 -2.30 2.57 -4.18
C LEU A 71 -3.77 2.34 -3.84
N GLU A 72 -4.06 1.33 -3.01
CA GLU A 72 -5.36 1.02 -2.43
C GLU A 72 -5.23 1.06 -0.90
N CYS A 73 -5.88 2.04 -0.27
CA CYS A 73 -5.87 2.32 1.16
C CYS A 73 -7.30 2.72 1.56
N ASP A 74 -7.78 2.25 2.71
CA ASP A 74 -9.14 2.53 3.20
C ASP A 74 -9.25 3.86 3.94
N ASN A 75 -8.12 4.54 4.18
CA ASN A 75 -8.07 5.86 4.79
C ASN A 75 -7.89 6.97 3.76
N ILE A 76 -9.01 7.62 3.45
CA ILE A 76 -9.06 8.69 2.46
C ILE A 76 -8.14 9.87 2.82
N GLU A 77 -7.98 10.20 4.10
CA GLU A 77 -7.12 11.30 4.54
C GLU A 77 -5.64 11.02 4.21
N ALA A 78 -5.21 9.76 4.35
CA ALA A 78 -3.85 9.35 4.03
C ALA A 78 -3.57 9.43 2.51
N ILE A 79 -4.55 9.08 1.68
CA ILE A 79 -4.48 9.22 0.23
C ILE A 79 -4.47 10.70 -0.17
N GLU A 80 -5.36 11.52 0.39
CA GLU A 80 -5.46 12.94 0.06
C GLU A 80 -4.16 13.69 0.34
N LEU A 81 -3.48 13.39 1.46
CA LEU A 81 -2.18 14.00 1.77
C LEU A 81 -1.10 13.70 0.71
N LEU A 82 -1.13 12.53 0.07
CA LEU A 82 -0.15 12.12 -0.94
C LEU A 82 -0.37 12.79 -2.31
N LEU A 83 -1.53 13.40 -2.53
CA LEU A 83 -1.92 14.03 -3.80
C LEU A 83 -1.64 15.55 -3.85
N ILE A 84 -1.13 16.14 -2.76
CA ILE A 84 -0.81 17.57 -2.61
C ILE A 84 0.69 17.80 -2.86
#